data_AF-A0A957PXC1-F1
#
_entry.id   AF-A0A957PXC1-F1
#
_cell.length_a   1.000
_cell.length_b   1.000
_cell.length_c   1.000
_cell.angle_alpha   90.00
_cell.angle_beta   90.00
_cell.angle_gamma   90.00
#
_symmetry.space_group_name_H-M   'P 1'
#
loop_
_entity.id
_entity.type
_entity.pdbx_description
1 polymer ?
#
loop_
_entity_poly.entity_id
_entity_poly.type
_entity_poly.pdbx_seq_one_letter_code
_entity_poly.pdbx_strand_id
1 'polypeptide(L)'
;VAPEALRVTTITTNSFTLRWDPIAYQGDGGYYEISYASPLTTGEVSTYTVHGITADKSAAAYQLDGLAAGQSYRIRVRSYTPAHVAQENEQYSPYTYVAGTTRTTGDPVLVLIYFPADNDLSPYIPSVVRRVQLGTRANPNVQVAMFVDARGDHNTEVFAVANGEIQRTNLVQERWGTDELDSTDPAVLTWFLQTARNRFPAARTVVSLMGHGSGMTPEVEGETFLDEIGGENTSAGIPALPKTIPATPGDYENRGGYLSTADFAQALAAATDNGANPFDVVFFDQCFQGNLDVLYEMHTYARVFVASPNYAWLAAPYHRYLIDFVPTATPEVLGETIITHYQAALTNAQPNVIFWVRGMDLPPVANALSALADALQSAVASGADELVGDAALRSQYVDTTQCGRGNLHLGQPDELVGAGSLARNLTRAFEPGDVDGVNAAANELLTTLAAVHSLARTGRPSIAPDQFWNYEDTLTVVAPLLKRAMTHREMVQANVWRASVYRETAPMSAILAGNPSQTATVTSAFVLAQDGRWDDFLRGWYTNPLTPTVGVRCHYMPPAIVRGTITETLALTIAEGSDPPSGEILTIDWTATTVTDATDYWLYVRPADSIQWQVLATLPLT
;
A
#
# COMPACT_ATOMS: atom_id res chain seq x y z
N VAL A 1 8.81 34.76 14.10
CA VAL A 1 8.86 34.08 12.78
C VAL A 1 9.36 32.67 13.01
N ALA A 2 8.66 31.65 12.52
CA ALA A 2 9.15 30.28 12.68
C ALA A 2 10.41 30.05 11.82
N PRO A 3 11.36 29.20 12.23
CA PRO A 3 12.51 28.87 11.39
C PRO A 3 12.05 28.22 10.07
N GLU A 4 12.53 28.72 8.95
CA GLU A 4 12.20 28.19 7.62
C GLU A 4 13.32 27.30 7.07
N ALA A 5 12.98 26.43 6.12
CA ALA A 5 13.92 25.49 5.50
C ALA A 5 14.74 24.64 6.50
N LEU A 6 14.16 24.32 7.66
CA LEU A 6 14.80 23.49 8.68
C LEU A 6 15.11 22.09 8.11
N ARG A 7 16.37 21.67 8.24
CA ARG A 7 16.86 20.40 7.71
C ARG A 7 18.04 19.84 8.50
N VAL A 8 18.15 18.52 8.52
CA VAL A 8 19.36 17.81 8.98
C VAL A 8 20.34 17.72 7.81
N THR A 9 21.62 18.04 8.05
CA THR A 9 22.64 18.10 6.97
C THR A 9 23.82 17.17 7.19
N THR A 10 24.34 17.10 8.41
CA THR A 10 25.41 16.15 8.77
C THR A 10 24.88 15.23 9.85
N ILE A 11 25.09 13.92 9.66
CA ILE A 11 24.65 12.88 10.59
C ILE A 11 25.87 12.05 11.00
N THR A 12 26.15 12.05 12.29
CA THR A 12 27.20 11.21 12.89
C THR A 12 26.56 10.14 13.78
N THR A 13 27.39 9.36 14.47
CA THR A 13 26.93 8.37 15.45
C THR A 13 26.36 8.99 16.72
N ASN A 14 26.59 10.28 16.99
CA ASN A 14 26.18 10.91 18.25
C ASN A 14 25.61 12.32 18.09
N SER A 15 25.42 12.80 16.85
CA SER A 15 25.02 14.17 16.64
C SER A 15 24.43 14.45 15.26
N PHE A 16 23.67 15.55 15.17
CA PHE A 16 23.16 16.15 13.95
C PHE A 16 23.66 17.59 13.80
N THR A 17 23.99 17.99 12.58
CA THR A 17 24.05 19.42 12.21
C THR A 17 22.73 19.84 11.60
N LEU A 18 22.01 20.71 12.31
CA LEU A 18 20.76 21.34 11.86
C LEU A 18 21.09 22.62 11.09
N ARG A 19 20.31 22.91 10.05
CA ARG A 19 20.37 24.18 9.30
C ARG A 19 18.98 24.70 8.98
N TRP A 20 18.84 26.02 8.92
CA TRP A 20 17.61 26.74 8.57
C TRP A 20 17.97 28.12 8.01
N ASP A 21 16.98 28.85 7.52
CA ASP A 21 17.16 30.20 7.01
C ASP A 21 17.09 31.22 8.16
N PRO A 22 18.16 32.02 8.40
CA PRO A 22 18.19 32.96 9.51
C PRO A 22 17.14 34.06 9.40
N ILE A 23 16.61 34.50 10.53
CA ILE A 23 15.72 35.66 10.58
C ILE A 23 16.58 36.91 10.36
N ALA A 24 16.27 37.71 9.33
CA ALA A 24 17.03 38.94 9.05
C ALA A 24 16.91 39.99 10.16
N TYR A 25 15.78 40.03 10.87
CA TYR A 25 15.53 40.99 11.94
C TYR A 25 16.27 40.65 13.24
N GLN A 26 17.19 41.54 13.65
CA GLN A 26 18.01 41.39 14.86
C GLN A 26 17.78 42.50 15.91
N GLY A 27 16.89 43.47 15.63
CA GLY A 27 16.79 44.73 16.39
C GLY A 27 16.50 44.58 17.88
N ASP A 28 15.72 43.56 18.27
CA ASP A 28 15.34 43.30 19.67
C ASP A 28 15.96 42.01 20.22
N GLY A 29 17.03 41.52 19.59
CA GLY A 29 17.72 40.29 20.00
C GLY A 29 16.84 39.03 19.95
N GLY A 30 17.11 38.10 20.86
CA GLY A 30 16.46 36.79 20.92
C GLY A 30 17.29 35.67 20.26
N TYR A 31 16.75 34.46 20.18
CA TYR A 31 17.48 33.26 19.76
C TYR A 31 16.55 32.20 19.16
N TYR A 32 17.11 31.12 18.65
CA TYR A 32 16.42 29.87 18.38
C TYR A 32 16.57 28.87 19.54
N GLU A 33 15.48 28.23 19.94
CA GLU A 33 15.45 27.13 20.90
C GLU A 33 15.29 25.80 20.16
N ILE A 34 16.16 24.83 20.46
CA ILE A 34 16.19 23.51 19.84
C ILE A 34 15.78 22.47 20.87
N SER A 35 14.82 21.60 20.51
CA SER A 35 14.39 20.48 21.35
C SER A 35 14.31 19.19 20.54
N TYR A 36 14.47 18.05 21.21
CA TYR A 36 14.35 16.72 20.59
C TYR A 36 13.55 15.74 21.44
N ALA A 37 13.12 14.64 20.83
CA ALA A 37 12.48 13.50 21.51
C ALA A 37 12.93 12.17 20.89
N SER A 38 13.05 11.13 21.74
CA SER A 38 13.45 9.76 21.37
C SER A 38 13.23 8.78 22.54
N PRO A 39 12.99 7.47 22.31
CA PRO A 39 12.56 6.81 21.08
C PRO A 39 11.06 6.97 20.86
N LEU A 40 10.59 6.93 19.62
CA LEU A 40 9.15 6.87 19.34
C LEU A 40 8.79 5.45 18.91
N THR A 41 8.37 4.63 19.87
CA THR A 41 7.89 3.26 19.59
C THR A 41 6.43 3.22 19.11
N THR A 42 5.68 4.32 19.26
CA THR A 42 4.21 4.34 19.01
C THR A 42 3.70 5.63 18.36
N GLY A 43 4.58 6.39 17.68
CA GLY A 43 4.18 7.62 16.97
C GLY A 43 3.78 8.82 17.85
N GLU A 44 3.63 8.65 19.16
CA GLU A 44 3.32 9.73 20.12
C GLU A 44 4.58 10.26 20.81
N VAL A 45 4.83 11.57 20.69
CA VAL A 45 5.88 12.25 21.45
C VAL A 45 5.28 12.75 22.77
N SER A 46 5.53 12.06 23.88
CA SER A 46 4.99 12.47 25.18
C SER A 46 5.72 13.66 25.80
N THR A 47 7.04 13.80 25.54
CA THR A 47 7.83 14.95 26.01
C THR A 47 8.99 15.26 25.06
N TYR A 48 9.25 16.55 24.82
CA TYR A 48 10.44 17.04 24.14
C TYR A 48 11.41 17.60 25.18
N THR A 49 12.69 17.30 25.03
CA THR A 49 13.78 17.85 25.85
C THR A 49 14.43 19.01 25.11
N VAL A 50 14.52 20.18 25.75
CA VAL A 50 15.31 21.30 25.22
C VAL A 50 16.78 20.92 25.30
N HIS A 51 17.46 20.90 24.16
CA HIS A 51 18.90 20.66 24.10
C HIS A 51 19.68 21.95 24.36
N GLY A 52 19.22 23.06 23.78
CA GLY A 52 19.83 24.36 24.01
C GLY A 52 19.28 25.45 23.10
N ILE A 53 19.95 26.59 23.14
CA ILE A 53 19.61 27.79 22.38
C ILE A 53 20.81 28.24 21.55
N THR A 54 20.53 28.97 20.47
CA THR A 54 21.56 29.67 19.70
C THR A 54 21.97 30.98 20.38
N ALA A 55 23.09 31.55 19.96
CA ALA A 55 23.55 32.85 20.48
C ALA A 55 22.59 33.99 20.12
N ASP A 56 22.07 33.96 18.90
CA ASP A 56 21.13 34.96 18.38
C ASP A 56 20.29 34.39 17.22
N LYS A 57 19.42 35.22 16.65
CA LYS A 57 18.56 34.88 15.50
C LYS A 57 19.28 34.88 14.14
N SER A 58 20.55 35.31 14.09
CA SER A 58 21.36 35.28 12.86
C SER A 58 22.01 33.91 12.63
N ALA A 59 21.99 33.04 13.66
CA ALA A 59 22.46 31.66 13.55
C ALA A 59 21.71 30.90 12.44
N ALA A 60 22.47 30.32 11.52
CA ALA A 60 21.96 29.49 10.40
C ALA A 60 22.09 27.99 10.65
N ALA A 61 22.71 27.60 11.77
CA ALA A 61 23.03 26.22 12.08
C ALA A 61 23.14 25.97 13.59
N TYR A 62 22.94 24.71 13.98
CA TYR A 62 23.11 24.25 15.35
C TYR A 62 23.60 22.80 15.39
N GLN A 63 24.55 22.53 16.28
CA GLN A 63 25.04 21.18 16.54
C GLN A 63 24.23 20.58 17.69
N LEU A 64 23.40 19.58 17.36
CA LEU A 64 22.65 18.79 18.32
C LEU A 64 23.46 17.53 18.62
N ASP A 65 24.16 17.48 19.75
CA ASP A 65 25.07 16.39 20.13
C ASP A 65 24.55 15.59 21.34
N GLY A 66 25.39 14.70 21.90
CA GLY A 66 25.00 13.85 23.03
C GLY A 66 23.95 12.78 22.71
N LEU A 67 23.75 12.45 21.43
CA LEU A 67 22.74 11.49 20.98
C LEU A 67 23.28 10.05 21.01
N ALA A 68 22.37 9.08 21.16
CA ALA A 68 22.67 7.67 21.04
C ALA A 68 22.85 7.28 19.56
N ALA A 69 23.71 6.31 19.27
CA ALA A 69 23.94 5.80 17.91
C ALA A 69 22.78 4.92 17.42
N GLY A 70 22.52 4.94 16.11
CA GLY A 70 21.48 4.11 15.48
C GLY A 70 20.06 4.40 15.94
N GLN A 71 19.79 5.60 16.46
CA GLN A 71 18.53 5.97 17.09
C GLN A 71 17.84 7.08 16.31
N SER A 72 16.53 6.94 16.12
CA SER A 72 15.67 7.96 15.50
C SER A 72 15.26 9.04 16.51
N TYR A 73 15.24 10.28 16.01
CA TYR A 73 14.90 11.48 16.77
C TYR A 73 13.90 12.35 16.01
N ARG A 74 12.92 12.90 16.73
CA ARG A 74 12.13 14.04 16.25
C ARG A 74 12.67 15.31 16.88
N ILE A 75 12.84 16.34 16.06
CA ILE A 75 13.52 17.57 16.40
C ILE A 75 12.58 18.72 16.07
N ARG A 76 12.50 19.70 16.97
CA ARG A 76 11.73 20.90 16.75
C ARG A 76 12.54 22.14 17.10
N VAL A 77 12.33 23.20 16.33
CA VAL A 77 13.02 24.49 16.50
C VAL A 77 11.98 25.61 16.49
N ARG A 78 12.12 26.59 17.38
CA ARG A 78 11.32 27.83 17.38
C ARG A 78 12.20 29.03 17.68
N SER A 79 11.80 30.21 17.21
CA SER A 79 12.43 31.47 17.58
C SER A 79 11.83 32.03 18.88
N TYR A 80 12.64 32.77 19.62
CA TYR A 80 12.27 33.54 20.80
C TYR A 80 12.63 35.01 20.60
N THR A 81 11.74 35.93 20.97
CA THR A 81 12.02 37.36 21.09
C THR A 81 11.70 37.81 22.53
N PRO A 82 12.64 38.44 23.25
CA PRO A 82 12.34 39.00 24.56
C PRO A 82 11.36 40.17 24.46
N ALA A 83 10.75 40.56 25.58
CA ALA A 83 9.94 41.76 25.65
C ALA A 83 10.77 43.02 25.31
N HIS A 84 10.18 43.94 24.54
CA HIS A 84 10.77 45.23 24.14
C HIS A 84 9.70 46.31 23.99
N VAL A 85 10.10 47.56 23.69
CA VAL A 85 9.19 48.73 23.71
C VAL A 85 8.00 48.60 22.75
N ALA A 86 8.17 47.94 21.61
CA ALA A 86 7.10 47.71 20.66
C ALA A 86 6.30 46.41 20.94
N GLN A 87 6.77 45.57 21.87
CA GLN A 87 6.20 44.27 22.18
C GLN A 87 6.46 43.91 23.65
N GLU A 88 5.54 44.28 24.53
CA GLU A 88 5.73 44.21 25.99
C GLU A 88 5.78 42.77 26.56
N ASN A 89 5.40 41.76 25.77
CA ASN A 89 5.48 40.35 26.16
C ASN A 89 6.58 39.62 25.40
N GLU A 90 7.21 38.65 26.05
CA GLU A 90 8.05 37.66 25.39
C GLU A 90 7.26 36.88 24.32
N GLN A 91 7.88 36.61 23.18
CA GLN A 91 7.23 35.96 22.05
C GLN A 91 7.98 34.71 21.61
N TYR A 92 7.23 33.64 21.37
CA TYR A 92 7.72 32.40 20.76
C TYR A 92 7.02 32.21 19.41
N SER A 93 7.77 31.80 18.39
CA SER A 93 7.13 31.32 17.17
C SER A 93 6.48 29.96 17.38
N PRO A 94 5.58 29.53 16.48
CA PRO A 94 5.31 28.12 16.27
C PRO A 94 6.61 27.32 16.07
N TYR A 95 6.54 26.02 16.32
CA TYR A 95 7.64 25.10 16.07
C TYR A 95 7.71 24.69 14.60
N THR A 96 8.92 24.60 14.08
CA THR A 96 9.25 23.90 12.84
C THR A 96 9.86 22.54 13.19
N TYR A 97 9.47 21.49 12.49
CA TYR A 97 9.84 20.10 12.81
C TYR A 97 10.75 19.48 11.74
N VAL A 98 11.65 18.61 12.17
CA VAL A 98 12.44 17.72 11.32
C VAL A 98 12.67 16.40 12.06
N ALA A 99 13.02 15.35 11.33
CA ALA A 99 13.39 14.06 11.90
C ALA A 99 14.72 13.58 11.31
N GLY A 100 15.42 12.74 12.04
CA GLY A 100 16.64 12.11 11.58
C GLY A 100 17.07 10.95 12.48
N THR A 101 17.90 10.07 11.94
CA THR A 101 18.42 8.89 12.65
C THR A 101 19.93 8.96 12.68
N THR A 102 20.52 8.85 13.87
CA THR A 102 21.97 8.85 14.03
C THR A 102 22.58 7.61 13.39
N ARG A 103 23.82 7.74 12.90
CA ARG A 103 24.54 6.63 12.26
C ARG A 103 24.80 5.50 13.27
N THR A 104 24.78 4.26 12.80
CA THR A 104 25.32 3.08 13.52
C THR A 104 26.55 2.52 12.80
N THR A 105 27.32 1.68 13.48
CA THR A 105 28.51 1.00 12.92
C THR A 105 28.21 -0.37 12.33
N GLY A 106 26.98 -0.89 12.52
CA GLY A 106 26.54 -2.16 11.93
C GLY A 106 26.02 -2.01 10.50
N ASP A 107 25.68 -3.15 9.89
CA ASP A 107 25.09 -3.19 8.56
C ASP A 107 23.73 -2.46 8.51
N PRO A 108 23.37 -1.85 7.37
CA PRO A 108 22.14 -1.10 7.24
C PRO A 108 20.91 -2.01 7.16
N VAL A 109 19.73 -1.39 7.22
CA VAL A 109 18.50 -2.00 6.70
C VAL A 109 18.53 -1.88 5.18
N LEU A 110 18.41 -2.99 4.47
CA LEU A 110 18.23 -3.03 3.02
C LEU A 110 16.73 -3.05 2.71
N VAL A 111 16.28 -2.09 1.91
CA VAL A 111 14.92 -2.05 1.38
C VAL A 111 14.97 -2.33 -0.12
N LEU A 112 14.26 -3.36 -0.55
CA LEU A 112 14.13 -3.80 -1.94
C LEU A 112 12.77 -3.34 -2.44
N ILE A 113 12.71 -2.36 -3.33
CA ILE A 113 11.46 -1.87 -3.91
C ILE A 113 11.35 -2.39 -5.34
N TYR A 114 10.36 -3.22 -5.60
CA TYR A 114 10.02 -3.67 -6.96
C TYR A 114 8.78 -2.90 -7.43
N PHE A 115 8.95 -2.02 -8.41
CA PHE A 115 7.86 -1.18 -8.94
C PHE A 115 7.66 -1.38 -10.45
N PRO A 116 6.91 -2.42 -10.84
CA PRO A 116 6.41 -2.62 -12.20
C PRO A 116 5.33 -1.58 -12.50
N ALA A 117 5.75 -0.40 -12.95
CA ALA A 117 4.90 0.76 -13.16
C ALA A 117 4.69 1.05 -14.65
N ASP A 118 4.96 0.07 -15.51
CA ASP A 118 4.64 0.11 -16.92
C ASP A 118 3.12 0.00 -17.15
N ASN A 119 2.45 1.04 -16.67
CA ASN A 119 1.02 1.19 -16.57
C ASN A 119 0.73 2.66 -16.16
N ASP A 120 -0.46 2.95 -15.65
CA ASP A 120 -0.91 4.28 -15.26
C ASP A 120 -0.25 4.79 -13.97
N LEU A 121 0.58 3.96 -13.32
CA LEU A 121 1.39 4.35 -12.18
C LEU A 121 2.73 4.97 -12.56
N SER A 122 3.19 4.82 -13.82
CA SER A 122 4.43 5.41 -14.34
C SER A 122 4.63 6.91 -13.99
N PRO A 123 3.60 7.80 -14.12
CA PRO A 123 3.75 9.21 -13.77
C PRO A 123 4.09 9.48 -12.29
N TYR A 124 3.92 8.49 -11.39
CA TYR A 124 4.23 8.62 -9.97
C TYR A 124 5.66 8.21 -9.62
N ILE A 125 6.41 7.55 -10.52
CA ILE A 125 7.81 7.14 -10.31
C ILE A 125 8.66 8.29 -9.74
N PRO A 126 8.70 9.51 -10.33
CA PRO A 126 9.57 10.57 -9.82
C PRO A 126 9.20 11.01 -8.40
N SER A 127 7.92 10.95 -8.03
CA SER A 127 7.46 11.28 -6.68
C SER A 127 7.92 10.22 -5.67
N VAL A 128 7.78 8.94 -6.00
CA VAL A 128 8.23 7.83 -5.14
C VAL A 128 9.74 7.88 -4.95
N VAL A 129 10.52 8.01 -6.03
CA VAL A 129 11.98 8.13 -5.97
C VAL A 129 12.40 9.30 -5.08
N ARG A 130 11.73 10.46 -5.21
CA ARG A 130 12.00 11.61 -4.35
C ARG A 130 11.73 11.31 -2.88
N ARG A 131 10.67 10.57 -2.55
CA ARG A 131 10.36 10.19 -1.16
C ARG A 131 11.42 9.23 -0.60
N VAL A 132 11.90 8.29 -1.39
CA VAL A 132 13.01 7.40 -1.03
C VAL A 132 14.30 8.21 -0.78
N GLN A 133 14.63 9.17 -1.64
CA GLN A 133 15.78 10.06 -1.44
C GLN A 133 15.66 10.87 -0.13
N LEU A 134 14.48 11.41 0.17
CA LEU A 134 14.26 12.18 1.39
C LEU A 134 14.39 11.30 2.65
N GLY A 135 13.83 10.08 2.62
CA GLY A 135 13.93 9.14 3.74
C GLY A 135 15.38 8.71 4.01
N THR A 136 16.11 8.29 2.97
CA THR A 136 17.52 7.87 3.08
C THR A 136 18.46 9.03 3.43
N ARG A 137 18.13 10.28 3.07
CA ARG A 137 18.90 11.46 3.50
C ARG A 137 18.84 11.66 5.01
N ALA A 138 17.69 11.41 5.62
CA ALA A 138 17.46 11.57 7.05
C ALA A 138 17.89 10.33 7.86
N ASN A 139 18.21 9.21 7.21
CA ASN A 139 18.66 7.99 7.86
C ASN A 139 19.83 7.33 7.10
N PRO A 140 21.08 7.47 7.60
CA PRO A 140 22.26 6.90 6.95
C PRO A 140 22.38 5.38 7.14
N ASN A 141 21.47 4.76 7.90
CA ASN A 141 21.47 3.32 8.18
C ASN A 141 20.49 2.55 7.27
N VAL A 142 19.99 3.19 6.21
CA VAL A 142 19.11 2.59 5.22
C VAL A 142 19.76 2.65 3.85
N GLN A 143 19.81 1.50 3.19
CA GLN A 143 20.17 1.34 1.79
C GLN A 143 18.91 0.88 1.05
N VAL A 144 18.56 1.56 -0.04
CA VAL A 144 17.47 1.12 -0.92
C VAL A 144 18.04 0.62 -2.23
N ALA A 145 17.58 -0.53 -2.71
CA ALA A 145 17.71 -0.95 -4.10
C ALA A 145 16.32 -0.93 -4.72
N MET A 146 16.17 -0.27 -5.86
CA MET A 146 14.87 -0.05 -6.50
C MET A 146 14.94 -0.55 -7.94
N PHE A 147 13.99 -1.40 -8.29
CA PHE A 147 13.63 -1.76 -9.66
C PHE A 147 12.44 -0.90 -10.05
N VAL A 148 12.53 -0.23 -11.19
CA VAL A 148 11.44 0.54 -11.78
C VAL A 148 11.31 0.11 -13.22
N ASP A 149 10.07 -0.12 -13.61
CA ASP A 149 9.68 -0.27 -15.00
C ASP A 149 8.63 0.80 -15.28
N ALA A 150 8.89 1.68 -16.24
CA ALA A 150 8.05 2.82 -16.55
C ALA A 150 7.24 2.56 -17.81
N ARG A 151 6.27 3.44 -18.08
CA ARG A 151 5.46 3.30 -19.29
C ARG A 151 6.23 3.59 -20.57
N GLY A 152 6.27 2.65 -21.53
CA GLY A 152 6.99 2.77 -22.79
C GLY A 152 8.02 1.66 -23.00
N ASP A 153 8.84 1.78 -24.06
CA ASP A 153 10.04 0.97 -24.22
C ASP A 153 11.29 1.63 -23.58
N HIS A 154 12.32 0.83 -23.32
CA HIS A 154 13.68 1.21 -22.91
C HIS A 154 13.74 1.99 -21.59
N ASN A 155 13.00 1.53 -20.59
CA ASN A 155 12.87 2.29 -19.33
C ASN A 155 12.93 1.44 -18.05
N THR A 156 13.21 0.14 -18.16
CA THR A 156 13.47 -0.70 -17.01
C THR A 156 14.82 -0.34 -16.39
N GLU A 157 14.80 0.16 -15.15
CA GLU A 157 15.99 0.60 -14.42
C GLU A 157 16.13 -0.08 -13.06
N VAL A 158 17.38 -0.43 -12.72
CA VAL A 158 17.77 -0.77 -11.35
C VAL A 158 18.76 0.27 -10.82
N PHE A 159 18.47 0.86 -9.68
CA PHE A 159 19.37 1.81 -9.02
C PHE A 159 19.33 1.67 -7.49
N ALA A 160 20.38 2.16 -6.85
CA ALA A 160 20.48 2.21 -5.40
C ALA A 160 20.29 3.65 -4.89
N VAL A 161 19.70 3.81 -3.71
CA VAL A 161 19.57 5.10 -3.03
C VAL A 161 20.08 4.98 -1.60
N ALA A 162 21.03 5.83 -1.22
CA ALA A 162 21.56 5.92 0.14
C ALA A 162 22.01 7.35 0.43
N ASN A 163 21.83 7.81 1.68
CA ASN A 163 22.14 9.19 2.09
C ASN A 163 21.49 10.27 1.19
N GLY A 164 20.37 9.96 0.52
CA GLY A 164 19.69 10.84 -0.42
C GLY A 164 20.33 10.96 -1.81
N GLU A 165 21.37 10.17 -2.10
CA GLU A 165 22.02 10.09 -3.40
C GLU A 165 21.52 8.87 -4.19
N ILE A 166 21.30 9.06 -5.50
CA ILE A 166 20.91 7.96 -6.40
C ILE A 166 22.17 7.48 -7.12
N GLN A 167 22.45 6.19 -7.00
CA GLN A 167 23.47 5.49 -7.76
C GLN A 167 22.77 4.60 -8.80
N ARG A 168 22.73 5.08 -10.05
CA ARG A 168 22.21 4.31 -11.19
C ARG A 168 23.15 3.15 -11.52
N THR A 169 22.59 2.04 -12.00
CA THR A 169 23.34 0.86 -12.40
C THR A 169 23.02 0.47 -13.84
N ASN A 170 23.89 -0.32 -14.46
CA ASN A 170 23.65 -0.94 -15.76
C ASN A 170 23.23 -2.42 -15.62
N LEU A 171 22.73 -2.82 -14.44
CA LEU A 171 22.50 -4.23 -14.11
C LEU A 171 21.53 -4.93 -15.09
N VAL A 172 20.50 -4.21 -15.53
CA VAL A 172 19.51 -4.72 -16.49
C VAL A 172 20.20 -5.04 -17.82
N GLN A 173 20.89 -4.06 -18.40
CA GLN A 173 21.67 -4.23 -19.64
C GLN A 173 22.77 -5.29 -19.52
N GLU A 174 23.48 -5.36 -18.40
CA GLU A 174 24.55 -6.34 -18.16
C GLU A 174 24.00 -7.78 -18.10
N ARG A 175 22.81 -7.96 -17.53
CA ARG A 175 22.18 -9.28 -17.37
C ARG A 175 21.47 -9.73 -18.64
N TRP A 176 20.69 -8.85 -19.25
CA TRP A 176 19.70 -9.20 -20.26
C TRP A 176 20.06 -8.70 -21.66
N GLY A 177 21.03 -7.79 -21.79
CA GLY A 177 21.41 -7.20 -23.09
C GLY A 177 20.38 -6.20 -23.63
N THR A 178 19.35 -5.89 -22.85
CA THR A 178 18.27 -4.92 -23.09
C THR A 178 18.07 -4.09 -21.82
N ASP A 179 17.37 -2.97 -21.93
CA ASP A 179 16.89 -2.08 -20.86
C ASP A 179 15.35 -2.02 -20.80
N GLU A 180 14.69 -2.99 -21.44
CA GLU A 180 13.25 -3.22 -21.39
C GLU A 180 13.01 -4.69 -21.03
N LEU A 181 12.31 -4.94 -19.93
CA LEU A 181 12.02 -6.28 -19.41
C LEU A 181 10.52 -6.43 -19.16
N ASP A 182 10.00 -7.63 -19.40
CA ASP A 182 8.69 -8.02 -18.89
C ASP A 182 8.71 -8.02 -17.36
N SER A 183 8.20 -6.96 -16.76
CA SER A 183 8.19 -6.81 -15.31
C SER A 183 7.15 -7.70 -14.61
N THR A 184 6.42 -8.49 -15.40
CA THR A 184 5.51 -9.53 -14.94
C THR A 184 6.07 -10.94 -15.03
N ASP A 185 7.29 -11.11 -15.58
CA ASP A 185 8.01 -12.38 -15.54
C ASP A 185 8.56 -12.65 -14.10
N PRO A 186 8.16 -13.75 -13.43
CA PRO A 186 8.70 -14.12 -12.12
C PRO A 186 10.23 -14.26 -12.08
N ALA A 187 10.88 -14.56 -13.22
CA ALA A 187 12.34 -14.64 -13.32
C ALA A 187 13.00 -13.27 -13.15
N VAL A 188 12.34 -12.17 -13.58
CA VAL A 188 12.83 -10.81 -13.41
C VAL A 188 12.77 -10.41 -11.94
N LEU A 189 11.65 -10.66 -11.25
CA LEU A 189 11.53 -10.43 -9.80
C LEU A 189 12.55 -11.27 -9.02
N THR A 190 12.68 -12.56 -9.34
CA THR A 190 13.68 -13.46 -8.72
C THR A 190 15.08 -12.90 -8.85
N TRP A 191 15.46 -12.51 -10.08
CA TRP A 191 16.76 -11.96 -10.39
C TRP A 191 17.03 -10.69 -9.60
N PHE A 192 16.07 -9.76 -9.54
CA PHE A 192 16.22 -8.51 -8.81
C PHE A 192 16.46 -8.76 -7.32
N LEU A 193 15.61 -9.58 -6.68
CA LEU A 193 15.72 -9.88 -5.25
C LEU A 193 17.07 -10.52 -4.90
N GLN A 194 17.48 -11.54 -5.64
CA GLN A 194 18.77 -12.21 -5.42
C GLN A 194 19.95 -11.28 -5.68
N THR A 195 19.91 -10.53 -6.79
CA THR A 195 20.99 -9.60 -7.16
C THR A 195 21.19 -8.53 -6.10
N ALA A 196 20.10 -7.95 -5.60
CA ALA A 196 20.17 -6.89 -4.60
C ALA A 196 20.65 -7.42 -3.23
N ARG A 197 20.17 -8.59 -2.76
CA ARG A 197 20.67 -9.23 -1.54
C ARG A 197 22.17 -9.56 -1.62
N ASN A 198 22.61 -10.08 -2.77
CA ASN A 198 24.02 -10.44 -2.98
C ASN A 198 24.94 -9.22 -3.03
N ARG A 199 24.44 -8.09 -3.57
CA ARG A 199 25.21 -6.86 -3.74
C ARG A 199 25.29 -6.02 -2.47
N PHE A 200 24.26 -6.05 -1.64
CA PHE A 200 24.13 -5.16 -0.48
C PHE A 200 23.99 -5.98 0.82
N PRO A 201 25.07 -6.15 1.60
CA PRO A 201 24.99 -6.71 2.94
C PRO A 201 24.05 -5.89 3.82
N ALA A 202 23.29 -6.56 4.69
CA ALA A 202 22.26 -5.92 5.48
C ALA A 202 22.04 -6.65 6.82
N ALA A 203 21.74 -5.88 7.86
CA ALA A 203 21.28 -6.43 9.15
C ALA A 203 19.81 -6.86 9.11
N ARG A 204 19.03 -6.21 8.23
CA ARG A 204 17.62 -6.48 7.96
C ARG A 204 17.32 -6.35 6.48
N THR A 205 16.41 -7.15 5.96
CA THR A 205 15.94 -7.02 4.57
C THR A 205 14.42 -6.89 4.52
N VAL A 206 13.96 -5.77 3.97
CA VAL A 206 12.56 -5.44 3.74
C VAL A 206 12.31 -5.45 2.22
N VAL A 207 11.30 -6.16 1.76
CA VAL A 207 10.85 -6.14 0.36
C VAL A 207 9.53 -5.35 0.30
N SER A 208 9.43 -4.41 -0.63
CA SER A 208 8.17 -3.77 -1.01
C SER A 208 7.84 -4.14 -2.45
N LEU A 209 6.74 -4.88 -2.61
CA LEU A 209 6.14 -5.23 -3.89
C LEU A 209 5.08 -4.18 -4.16
N MET A 210 5.38 -3.21 -5.03
CA MET A 210 4.58 -2.00 -5.20
C MET A 210 3.87 -1.98 -6.55
N GLY A 211 2.68 -1.40 -6.59
CA GLY A 211 1.96 -1.15 -7.84
C GLY A 211 0.49 -1.49 -7.72
N HIS A 212 -0.14 -1.83 -8.85
CA HIS A 212 -1.46 -2.44 -8.82
C HIS A 212 -1.41 -3.81 -8.17
N GLY A 213 -2.50 -4.23 -7.55
CA GLY A 213 -2.64 -5.55 -6.96
C GLY A 213 -3.86 -6.27 -7.51
N SER A 214 -3.69 -7.51 -7.95
CA SER A 214 -4.77 -8.39 -8.42
C SER A 214 -5.34 -9.30 -7.31
N GLY A 215 -4.79 -9.19 -6.10
CA GLY A 215 -5.11 -10.06 -4.96
C GLY A 215 -4.84 -11.53 -5.25
N MET A 216 -5.68 -12.41 -4.74
CA MET A 216 -5.60 -13.85 -5.02
C MET A 216 -5.81 -14.14 -6.53
N THR A 217 -4.71 -14.39 -7.24
CA THR A 217 -4.68 -14.73 -8.67
C THR A 217 -3.98 -16.07 -8.90
N PRO A 218 -4.64 -17.04 -9.58
CA PRO A 218 -4.02 -18.30 -9.92
C PRO A 218 -3.03 -18.16 -11.09
N GLU A 219 -2.17 -19.16 -11.25
CA GLU A 219 -1.34 -19.32 -12.43
C GLU A 219 -2.12 -19.99 -13.57
N VAL A 220 -2.01 -19.45 -14.79
CA VAL A 220 -2.83 -19.88 -15.93
C VAL A 220 -1.98 -20.07 -17.17
N GLU A 221 -2.15 -21.21 -17.84
CA GLU A 221 -1.43 -21.53 -19.07
C GLU A 221 -1.89 -20.66 -20.25
N GLY A 222 -0.93 -19.97 -20.89
CA GLY A 222 -1.09 -19.27 -22.16
C GLY A 222 -0.96 -17.75 -22.06
N GLU A 223 -0.02 -17.17 -22.84
CA GLU A 223 0.27 -15.73 -22.91
C GLU A 223 -0.91 -14.86 -23.40
N THR A 224 -1.98 -15.48 -23.92
CA THR A 224 -3.12 -14.80 -24.56
C THR A 224 -4.36 -14.67 -23.67
N PHE A 225 -4.29 -14.97 -22.38
CA PHE A 225 -5.42 -14.83 -21.44
C PHE A 225 -6.05 -13.43 -21.48
N LEU A 226 -5.25 -12.41 -21.83
CA LEU A 226 -5.65 -11.01 -21.83
C LEU A 226 -5.93 -10.45 -23.23
N ASP A 227 -5.21 -10.94 -24.25
CA ASP A 227 -5.44 -10.59 -25.67
C ASP A 227 -6.87 -10.97 -26.13
N GLU A 228 -7.43 -12.09 -25.64
CA GLU A 228 -8.77 -12.56 -26.06
C GLU A 228 -9.95 -11.95 -25.28
N ILE A 229 -9.69 -11.34 -24.12
CA ILE A 229 -10.70 -10.64 -23.30
C ILE A 229 -10.79 -9.15 -23.70
N GLY A 230 -9.84 -8.65 -24.52
CA GLY A 230 -9.75 -7.27 -25.02
C GLY A 230 -10.65 -6.90 -26.20
N GLY A 231 -11.66 -7.71 -26.55
CA GLY A 231 -12.60 -7.39 -27.64
C GLY A 231 -13.43 -6.15 -27.33
N GLU A 232 -13.33 -5.11 -28.18
CA GLU A 232 -14.00 -3.79 -28.07
C GLU A 232 -15.55 -3.81 -27.96
N ASN A 233 -16.22 -4.96 -27.98
CA ASN A 233 -17.67 -5.08 -28.05
C ASN A 233 -18.25 -6.11 -27.08
N THR A 234 -18.41 -5.74 -25.81
CA THR A 234 -19.38 -6.41 -24.94
C THR A 234 -20.34 -5.41 -24.30
N SER A 235 -21.62 -5.66 -24.53
CA SER A 235 -22.80 -4.91 -24.12
C SER A 235 -22.76 -4.41 -22.67
N ALA A 236 -23.37 -3.25 -22.42
CA ALA A 236 -23.55 -2.66 -21.09
C ALA A 236 -24.05 -3.70 -20.07
N GLY A 237 -23.25 -3.98 -19.03
CA GLY A 237 -23.64 -4.83 -17.91
C GLY A 237 -22.63 -5.91 -17.50
N ILE A 238 -21.58 -6.16 -18.27
CA ILE A 238 -20.52 -7.12 -17.90
C ILE A 238 -19.16 -6.45 -18.08
N PRO A 239 -18.36 -6.32 -17.02
CA PRO A 239 -16.99 -5.88 -17.16
C PRO A 239 -16.06 -7.08 -17.23
N ALA A 240 -15.38 -7.18 -18.38
CA ALA A 240 -14.04 -7.72 -18.46
C ALA A 240 -13.09 -6.95 -17.50
N LEU A 241 -11.85 -7.42 -17.36
CA LEU A 241 -10.63 -6.67 -17.01
C LEU A 241 -10.76 -5.14 -16.99
N PRO A 242 -9.90 -4.41 -16.24
CA PRO A 242 -9.84 -2.96 -16.37
C PRO A 242 -9.78 -2.62 -17.85
N LYS A 243 -10.64 -1.70 -18.29
CA LYS A 243 -10.49 -1.14 -19.62
C LYS A 243 -9.02 -0.74 -19.76
N THR A 244 -8.35 -1.23 -20.80
CA THR A 244 -6.97 -0.91 -21.16
C THR A 244 -5.90 -1.40 -20.15
N ILE A 245 -4.85 -2.01 -20.67
CA ILE A 245 -3.64 -2.49 -19.95
C ILE A 245 -3.08 -1.53 -18.86
N PRO A 246 -3.19 -0.18 -18.96
CA PRO A 246 -2.62 0.74 -17.98
C PRO A 246 -3.15 0.68 -16.54
N ALA A 247 -4.25 0.01 -16.18
CA ALA A 247 -4.74 0.01 -14.77
C ALA A 247 -4.64 -1.37 -14.10
N THR A 248 -3.68 -2.19 -14.55
CA THR A 248 -3.46 -3.55 -14.06
C THR A 248 -2.05 -3.68 -13.46
N PRO A 249 -1.74 -4.74 -12.71
CA PRO A 249 -0.36 -5.10 -12.36
C PRO A 249 0.51 -5.47 -13.58
N GLY A 250 -0.04 -5.32 -14.78
CA GLY A 250 0.61 -5.67 -16.02
C GLY A 250 1.52 -4.61 -16.58
N ASP A 251 2.28 -5.12 -17.53
CA ASP A 251 3.24 -4.44 -18.37
C ASP A 251 2.53 -4.11 -19.70
N TYR A 252 2.56 -2.82 -20.05
CA TYR A 252 1.82 -2.23 -21.15
C TYR A 252 2.34 -2.68 -22.50
N GLU A 253 3.65 -2.82 -22.63
CA GLU A 253 4.35 -3.23 -23.84
C GLU A 253 4.24 -4.75 -24.08
N ASN A 254 4.15 -5.55 -23.01
CA ASN A 254 4.11 -7.02 -23.06
C ASN A 254 2.69 -7.62 -23.02
N ARG A 255 1.69 -6.85 -23.47
CA ARG A 255 0.29 -7.30 -23.65
C ARG A 255 -0.42 -7.70 -22.34
N GLY A 256 0.00 -7.10 -21.24
CA GLY A 256 -0.77 -7.05 -20.00
C GLY A 256 -0.55 -8.18 -19.01
N GLY A 257 0.52 -8.99 -19.12
CA GLY A 257 0.86 -10.07 -18.19
C GLY A 257 0.71 -9.69 -16.70
N TYR A 258 0.74 -10.65 -15.77
CA TYR A 258 0.66 -10.32 -14.34
C TYR A 258 1.45 -11.34 -13.53
N LEU A 259 2.02 -10.91 -12.41
CA LEU A 259 2.56 -11.84 -11.41
C LEU A 259 1.39 -12.48 -10.64
N SER A 260 1.20 -13.77 -10.82
CA SER A 260 0.25 -14.55 -10.02
C SER A 260 0.72 -14.66 -8.56
N THR A 261 -0.16 -15.12 -7.67
CA THR A 261 0.27 -15.45 -6.30
C THR A 261 1.37 -16.52 -6.30
N ALA A 262 1.30 -17.48 -7.24
CA ALA A 262 2.30 -18.53 -7.38
C ALA A 262 3.64 -17.97 -7.89
N ASP A 263 3.61 -16.98 -8.79
CA ASP A 263 4.80 -16.28 -9.26
C ASP A 263 5.52 -15.55 -8.14
N PHE A 264 4.77 -14.81 -7.30
CA PHE A 264 5.33 -14.19 -6.11
C PHE A 264 5.95 -15.24 -5.18
N ALA A 265 5.25 -16.34 -4.93
CA ALA A 265 5.75 -17.41 -4.07
C ALA A 265 7.03 -18.05 -4.64
N GLN A 266 7.08 -18.30 -5.95
CA GLN A 266 8.26 -18.83 -6.64
C GLN A 266 9.46 -17.89 -6.51
N ALA A 267 9.24 -16.60 -6.77
CA ALA A 267 10.33 -15.62 -6.71
C ALA A 267 10.85 -15.42 -5.28
N LEU A 268 9.95 -15.38 -4.29
CA LEU A 268 10.32 -15.29 -2.88
C LEU A 268 11.01 -16.57 -2.38
N ALA A 269 10.55 -17.76 -2.79
CA ALA A 269 11.18 -19.03 -2.48
C ALA A 269 12.63 -19.06 -2.99
N ALA A 270 12.82 -18.71 -4.26
CA ALA A 270 14.15 -18.66 -4.89
C ALA A 270 15.07 -17.64 -4.22
N ALA A 271 14.54 -16.48 -3.80
CA ALA A 271 15.32 -15.44 -3.14
C ALA A 271 15.63 -15.71 -1.66
N THR A 272 15.04 -16.74 -1.06
CA THR A 272 15.15 -17.06 0.37
C THR A 272 15.69 -18.47 0.65
N ASP A 273 16.23 -19.14 -0.37
CA ASP A 273 16.68 -20.54 -0.30
C ASP A 273 15.55 -21.46 0.21
N ASN A 274 14.36 -21.31 -0.37
CA ASN A 274 13.11 -21.97 0.03
C ASN A 274 12.75 -21.75 1.52
N GLY A 275 12.90 -20.51 1.99
CA GLY A 275 12.57 -20.12 3.36
C GLY A 275 13.67 -20.42 4.40
N ALA A 276 14.83 -20.95 4.00
CA ALA A 276 15.96 -21.10 4.92
C ALA A 276 16.56 -19.75 5.35
N ASN A 277 16.38 -18.71 4.53
CA ASN A 277 16.85 -17.36 4.76
C ASN A 277 15.75 -16.33 4.42
N PRO A 278 14.67 -16.28 5.22
CA PRO A 278 13.49 -15.47 4.92
C PRO A 278 13.83 -13.98 5.01
N PHE A 279 13.06 -13.16 4.28
CA PHE A 279 13.07 -11.73 4.47
C PHE A 279 12.56 -11.35 5.87
N ASP A 280 13.00 -10.22 6.41
CA ASP A 280 12.44 -9.74 7.67
C ASP A 280 11.02 -9.26 7.46
N VAL A 281 10.78 -8.45 6.41
CA VAL A 281 9.45 -7.96 6.06
C VAL A 281 9.22 -8.10 4.56
N VAL A 282 8.04 -8.60 4.17
CA VAL A 282 7.50 -8.44 2.82
C VAL A 282 6.25 -7.57 2.90
N PHE A 283 6.29 -6.39 2.29
CA PHE A 283 5.20 -5.45 2.21
C PHE A 283 4.60 -5.48 0.80
N PHE A 284 3.35 -5.95 0.73
CA PHE A 284 2.51 -5.79 -0.43
C PHE A 284 1.92 -4.37 -0.43
N ASP A 285 2.61 -3.44 -1.10
CA ASP A 285 2.13 -2.08 -1.35
C ASP A 285 1.21 -2.10 -2.59
N GLN A 286 0.18 -2.94 -2.49
CA GLN A 286 -0.72 -3.39 -3.55
C GLN A 286 -2.12 -3.67 -2.99
N CYS A 287 -3.14 -3.49 -3.83
CA CYS A 287 -4.52 -3.76 -3.46
C CYS A 287 -4.78 -5.26 -3.25
N PHE A 288 -5.68 -5.59 -2.31
CA PHE A 288 -6.26 -6.94 -2.13
C PHE A 288 -5.29 -8.07 -1.76
N GLN A 289 -4.05 -7.76 -1.38
CA GLN A 289 -3.06 -8.77 -0.95
C GLN A 289 -3.26 -9.22 0.50
N GLY A 290 -4.12 -8.54 1.27
CA GLY A 290 -4.54 -8.94 2.62
C GLY A 290 -5.53 -10.11 2.61
N ASN A 291 -5.19 -11.17 1.90
CA ASN A 291 -5.97 -12.39 1.74
C ASN A 291 -5.21 -13.58 2.32
N LEU A 292 -5.93 -14.49 2.99
CA LEU A 292 -5.29 -15.60 3.69
C LEU A 292 -4.60 -16.57 2.72
N ASP A 293 -5.22 -16.92 1.58
CA ASP A 293 -4.61 -17.80 0.58
C ASP A 293 -3.32 -17.21 0.01
N VAL A 294 -3.34 -15.90 -0.31
CA VAL A 294 -2.15 -15.17 -0.77
C VAL A 294 -1.02 -15.27 0.24
N LEU A 295 -1.26 -14.85 1.49
CA LEU A 295 -0.18 -14.79 2.47
C LEU A 295 0.26 -16.19 2.93
N TYR A 296 -0.65 -17.16 2.97
CA TYR A 296 -0.35 -18.54 3.32
C TYR A 296 0.55 -19.22 2.27
N GLU A 297 0.36 -18.92 0.97
CA GLU A 297 1.21 -19.43 -0.12
C GLU A 297 2.71 -19.16 0.11
N MET A 298 3.02 -18.05 0.79
CA MET A 298 4.38 -17.54 0.94
C MET A 298 4.83 -17.41 2.40
N HIS A 299 4.08 -17.95 3.36
CA HIS A 299 4.23 -17.66 4.79
C HIS A 299 5.62 -18.00 5.37
N THR A 300 6.41 -18.86 4.70
CA THR A 300 7.77 -19.24 5.11
C THR A 300 8.86 -18.32 4.58
N TYR A 301 8.57 -17.46 3.59
CA TYR A 301 9.58 -16.64 2.92
C TYR A 301 9.76 -15.25 3.55
N ALA A 302 8.92 -14.87 4.51
CA ALA A 302 9.10 -13.67 5.32
C ALA A 302 8.75 -13.91 6.79
N ARG A 303 9.43 -13.19 7.69
CA ARG A 303 9.08 -13.21 9.12
C ARG A 303 7.80 -12.44 9.38
N VAL A 304 7.61 -11.30 8.72
CA VAL A 304 6.42 -10.45 8.80
C VAL A 304 5.93 -10.09 7.39
N PHE A 305 4.62 -10.17 7.19
CA PHE A 305 3.93 -9.65 6.02
C PHE A 305 3.18 -8.38 6.38
N VAL A 306 3.19 -7.38 5.49
CA VAL A 306 2.35 -6.18 5.57
C VAL A 306 1.45 -6.15 4.33
N ALA A 307 0.15 -5.97 4.50
CA ALA A 307 -0.80 -5.99 3.40
C ALA A 307 -2.08 -5.19 3.69
N SER A 308 -2.81 -4.83 2.63
CA SER A 308 -4.17 -4.28 2.70
C SER A 308 -5.19 -5.30 2.17
N PRO A 309 -6.30 -5.56 2.85
CA PRO A 309 -7.34 -6.47 2.37
C PRO A 309 -8.21 -5.87 1.26
N ASN A 310 -8.26 -4.55 1.20
CA ASN A 310 -8.99 -3.79 0.20
C ASN A 310 -7.99 -2.91 -0.59
N TYR A 311 -8.43 -1.81 -1.19
CA TYR A 311 -7.56 -0.86 -1.88
C TYR A 311 -6.40 -0.39 -0.99
N ALA A 312 -5.18 -0.54 -1.52
CA ALA A 312 -4.00 0.15 -1.04
C ALA A 312 -3.85 1.44 -1.86
N TRP A 313 -3.89 2.58 -1.20
CA TRP A 313 -3.65 3.87 -1.83
C TRP A 313 -2.15 4.02 -2.05
N LEU A 314 -1.72 4.58 -3.19
CA LEU A 314 -0.30 4.88 -3.46
C LEU A 314 0.22 6.04 -2.57
N ALA A 315 0.08 5.96 -1.25
CA ALA A 315 0.61 6.94 -0.33
C ALA A 315 2.14 6.96 -0.38
N ALA A 316 2.76 5.80 -0.58
CA ALA A 316 4.21 5.60 -0.68
C ALA A 316 5.03 6.49 0.30
N PRO A 317 4.73 6.53 1.62
CA PRO A 317 5.37 7.48 2.55
C PRO A 317 6.78 7.03 2.99
N TYR A 318 7.61 6.57 2.04
CA TYR A 318 9.01 6.18 2.26
C TYR A 318 9.82 7.25 2.99
N HIS A 319 9.57 8.52 2.70
CA HIS A 319 10.20 9.66 3.38
C HIS A 319 9.87 9.77 4.88
N ARG A 320 8.87 9.03 5.38
CA ARG A 320 8.47 9.01 6.79
C ARG A 320 9.00 7.76 7.49
N TYR A 321 8.62 6.56 7.03
CA TYR A 321 9.00 5.33 7.75
C TYR A 321 10.46 4.92 7.54
N LEU A 322 11.12 5.26 6.42
CA LEU A 322 12.55 4.96 6.28
C LEU A 322 13.39 5.72 7.31
N ILE A 323 12.89 6.84 7.85
CA ILE A 323 13.56 7.56 8.93
C ILE A 323 13.62 6.68 10.19
N ASP A 324 12.54 5.96 10.48
CA ASP A 324 12.40 5.18 11.71
C ASP A 324 12.90 3.71 11.56
N PHE A 325 13.44 3.34 10.39
CA PHE A 325 14.06 2.03 10.17
C PHE A 325 15.46 1.96 10.79
N VAL A 326 15.59 1.19 11.87
CA VAL A 326 16.87 0.99 12.57
C VAL A 326 17.33 -0.47 12.45
N PRO A 327 18.63 -0.76 12.20
CA PRO A 327 19.14 -2.12 12.02
C PRO A 327 18.86 -3.10 13.16
N THR A 328 18.69 -2.59 14.37
CA THR A 328 18.40 -3.40 15.57
C THR A 328 16.91 -3.68 15.78
N ALA A 329 16.02 -3.07 14.99
CA ALA A 329 14.59 -3.32 15.08
C ALA A 329 14.26 -4.79 14.80
N THR A 330 13.23 -5.31 15.46
CA THR A 330 12.66 -6.60 15.08
C THR A 330 11.80 -6.43 13.82
N PRO A 331 11.54 -7.49 13.06
CA PRO A 331 10.61 -7.48 11.93
C PRO A 331 9.24 -6.87 12.27
N GLU A 332 8.71 -7.15 13.46
CA GLU A 332 7.42 -6.65 13.93
C GLU A 332 7.45 -5.14 14.14
N VAL A 333 8.55 -4.60 14.69
CA VAL A 333 8.72 -3.14 14.82
C VAL A 333 8.79 -2.47 13.45
N LEU A 334 9.43 -3.11 12.46
CA LEU A 334 9.46 -2.60 11.09
C LEU A 334 8.06 -2.63 10.46
N GLY A 335 7.30 -3.72 10.64
CA GLY A 335 5.91 -3.84 10.21
C GLY A 335 5.00 -2.79 10.83
N GLU A 336 5.09 -2.60 12.15
CA GLU A 336 4.33 -1.58 12.89
C GLU A 336 4.66 -0.16 12.40
N THR A 337 5.94 0.10 12.13
CA THR A 337 6.41 1.38 11.59
C THR A 337 5.80 1.65 10.21
N ILE A 338 5.74 0.63 9.33
CA ILE A 338 5.13 0.77 8.01
C ILE A 338 3.65 1.12 8.14
N ILE A 339 2.86 0.33 8.88
CA ILE A 339 1.41 0.54 8.97
C ILE A 339 1.06 1.89 9.61
N THR A 340 1.82 2.30 10.65
CA THR A 340 1.61 3.58 11.35
C THR A 340 1.81 4.77 10.41
N HIS A 341 2.93 4.80 9.70
CA HIS A 341 3.25 5.93 8.80
C HIS A 341 2.43 5.93 7.52
N TYR A 342 2.05 4.75 7.03
CA TYR A 342 1.12 4.62 5.92
C TYR A 342 -0.24 5.20 6.29
N GLN A 343 -0.84 4.80 7.41
CA GLN A 343 -2.14 5.31 7.87
C GLN A 343 -2.12 6.79 8.24
N ALA A 344 -0.99 7.30 8.75
CA ALA A 344 -0.79 8.72 9.01
C ALA A 344 -0.65 9.57 7.73
N ALA A 345 -0.41 8.95 6.57
CA ALA A 345 -0.39 9.64 5.28
C ALA A 345 -1.78 9.70 4.62
N LEU A 346 -2.77 8.97 5.14
CA LEU A 346 -4.13 8.92 4.62
C LEU A 346 -5.07 9.88 5.36
N THR A 347 -6.11 10.32 4.65
CA THR A 347 -7.23 11.06 5.24
C THR A 347 -8.52 10.24 5.13
N ASN A 348 -9.63 10.75 5.68
CA ASN A 348 -10.93 10.06 5.56
C ASN A 348 -11.45 10.01 4.11
N ALA A 349 -10.77 10.68 3.16
CA ALA A 349 -11.00 10.52 1.73
C ALA A 349 -10.25 9.32 1.12
N GLN A 350 -9.38 8.66 1.88
CA GLN A 350 -8.66 7.44 1.52
C GLN A 350 -8.87 6.37 2.61
N PRO A 351 -10.13 5.92 2.83
CA PRO A 351 -10.38 4.85 3.79
C PRO A 351 -9.62 3.59 3.39
N ASN A 352 -8.99 2.94 4.37
CA ASN A 352 -8.15 1.77 4.17
C ASN A 352 -7.93 1.07 5.52
N VAL A 353 -7.80 -0.26 5.47
CA VAL A 353 -7.15 -1.04 6.52
C VAL A 353 -5.81 -1.50 6.00
N ILE A 354 -4.79 -1.40 6.84
CA ILE A 354 -3.48 -2.01 6.59
C ILE A 354 -3.07 -2.74 7.86
N PHE A 355 -2.47 -3.91 7.71
CA PHE A 355 -2.09 -4.75 8.84
C PHE A 355 -0.73 -5.40 8.60
N TRP A 356 -0.15 -5.92 9.68
CA TRP A 356 0.95 -6.86 9.61
C TRP A 356 0.64 -8.15 10.38
N VAL A 357 1.22 -9.26 9.92
CA VAL A 357 1.09 -10.60 10.52
C VAL A 357 2.42 -11.33 10.41
N ARG A 358 2.78 -12.16 11.41
CA ARG A 358 3.98 -12.99 11.28
C ARG A 358 3.70 -14.18 10.38
N GLY A 359 4.67 -14.57 9.56
CA GLY A 359 4.58 -15.78 8.74
C GLY A 359 4.21 -17.02 9.56
N MET A 360 4.75 -17.13 10.77
CA MET A 360 4.48 -18.22 11.71
C MET A 360 3.05 -18.22 12.30
N ASP A 361 2.31 -17.12 12.23
CA ASP A 361 0.95 -17.01 12.77
C ASP A 361 -0.11 -17.40 11.72
N LEU A 362 0.26 -17.51 10.43
CA LEU A 362 -0.67 -17.87 9.36
C LEU A 362 -1.14 -19.35 9.44
N PRO A 363 -0.30 -20.35 9.75
CA PRO A 363 -0.78 -21.73 9.91
C PRO A 363 -1.79 -21.94 11.05
N PRO A 364 -1.64 -21.36 12.25
CA PRO A 364 -2.71 -21.37 13.25
C PRO A 364 -4.04 -20.80 12.74
N VAL A 365 -4.01 -19.69 11.99
CA VAL A 365 -5.22 -19.09 11.40
C VAL A 365 -5.85 -20.02 10.35
N ALA A 366 -5.04 -20.61 9.47
CA ALA A 366 -5.50 -21.59 8.47
C ALA A 366 -6.14 -22.84 9.09
N ASN A 367 -5.54 -23.35 10.18
CA ASN A 367 -6.09 -24.48 10.93
C ASN A 367 -7.43 -24.14 11.59
N ALA A 368 -7.55 -22.96 12.21
CA ALA A 368 -8.79 -22.51 12.82
C ALA A 368 -9.89 -22.28 11.76
N LEU A 369 -9.53 -21.75 10.58
CA LEU A 369 -10.46 -21.63 9.45
C LEU A 369 -10.92 -23.00 8.95
N SER A 370 -10.02 -23.99 8.92
CA SER A 370 -10.37 -25.37 8.51
C SER A 370 -11.29 -26.05 9.53
N ALA A 371 -11.06 -25.86 10.82
CA ALA A 371 -11.98 -26.34 11.87
C ALA A 371 -13.36 -25.66 11.76
N LEU A 372 -13.39 -24.37 11.43
CA LEU A 372 -14.63 -23.66 11.14
C LEU A 372 -15.33 -24.23 9.90
N ALA A 373 -14.58 -24.55 8.85
CA ALA A 373 -15.13 -25.14 7.63
C ALA A 373 -15.79 -26.49 7.90
N ASP A 374 -15.17 -27.37 8.70
CA ASP A 374 -15.73 -28.66 9.10
C ASP A 374 -17.02 -28.48 9.92
N ALA A 375 -17.04 -27.54 10.87
CA ALA A 375 -18.24 -27.22 11.66
C ALA A 375 -19.38 -26.67 10.79
N LEU A 376 -19.06 -25.77 9.85
CA LEU A 376 -20.05 -25.22 8.92
C LEU A 376 -20.62 -26.28 7.97
N GLN A 377 -19.81 -27.24 7.51
CA GLN A 377 -20.30 -28.38 6.72
C GLN A 377 -21.30 -29.23 7.52
N SER A 378 -21.00 -29.52 8.79
CA SER A 378 -21.94 -30.21 9.69
C SER A 378 -23.24 -29.43 9.86
N ALA A 379 -23.14 -28.13 10.15
CA ALA A 379 -24.30 -27.26 10.35
C ALA A 379 -25.19 -27.17 9.09
N VAL A 380 -24.58 -27.04 7.91
CA VAL A 380 -25.30 -27.05 6.62
C VAL A 380 -25.98 -28.41 6.37
N ALA A 381 -25.30 -29.52 6.65
CA ALA A 381 -25.92 -30.85 6.55
C ALA A 381 -27.11 -31.02 7.52
N SER A 382 -27.09 -30.31 8.65
CA SER A 382 -28.17 -30.22 9.65
C SER A 382 -29.26 -29.18 9.31
N GLY A 383 -29.17 -28.48 8.17
CA GLY A 383 -30.16 -27.51 7.70
C GLY A 383 -29.99 -26.08 8.21
N ALA A 384 -28.80 -25.71 8.69
CA ALA A 384 -28.49 -24.37 9.20
C ALA A 384 -28.03 -23.38 8.11
N ASP A 385 -28.34 -23.64 6.83
CA ASP A 385 -27.92 -22.83 5.69
C ASP A 385 -28.26 -21.34 5.84
N GLU A 386 -29.48 -21.04 6.31
CA GLU A 386 -29.92 -19.65 6.49
C GLU A 386 -29.05 -18.93 7.51
N LEU A 387 -28.69 -19.57 8.63
CA LEU A 387 -27.84 -18.96 9.66
C LEU A 387 -26.45 -18.62 9.13
N VAL A 388 -25.84 -19.54 8.36
CA VAL A 388 -24.52 -19.36 7.76
C VAL A 388 -24.55 -18.24 6.72
N GLY A 389 -25.54 -18.26 5.83
CA GLY A 389 -25.70 -17.25 4.78
C GLY A 389 -25.96 -15.86 5.35
N ASP A 390 -26.78 -15.77 6.41
CA ASP A 390 -27.08 -14.54 7.13
C ASP A 390 -25.85 -13.97 7.86
N ALA A 391 -25.05 -14.84 8.48
CA ALA A 391 -23.80 -14.43 9.11
C ALA A 391 -22.83 -13.85 8.06
N ALA A 392 -22.71 -14.50 6.91
CA ALA A 392 -21.91 -14.00 5.80
C ALA A 392 -22.45 -12.68 5.24
N LEU A 393 -23.76 -12.53 5.06
CA LEU A 393 -24.38 -11.29 4.58
C LEU A 393 -24.06 -10.09 5.49
N ARG A 394 -24.04 -10.29 6.81
CA ARG A 394 -23.78 -9.25 7.81
C ARG A 394 -22.29 -8.94 8.02
N SER A 395 -21.40 -9.62 7.30
CA SER A 395 -19.96 -9.48 7.45
C SER A 395 -19.41 -8.33 6.62
N GLN A 396 -18.17 -7.94 6.88
CA GLN A 396 -17.52 -6.84 6.16
C GLN A 396 -16.90 -7.36 4.87
N TYR A 397 -17.32 -6.81 3.74
CA TYR A 397 -16.83 -7.16 2.41
C TYR A 397 -15.79 -6.15 1.93
N VAL A 398 -14.87 -6.61 1.09
CA VAL A 398 -14.00 -5.72 0.31
C VAL A 398 -14.51 -5.66 -1.12
N ASP A 399 -14.42 -4.48 -1.73
CA ASP A 399 -14.99 -4.23 -3.05
C ASP A 399 -14.20 -4.98 -4.13
N THR A 400 -14.80 -6.07 -4.61
CA THR A 400 -14.25 -6.94 -5.65
C THR A 400 -15.07 -6.88 -6.94
N THR A 401 -16.17 -6.13 -6.95
CA THR A 401 -17.19 -6.13 -8.02
C THR A 401 -17.37 -4.77 -8.72
N GLN A 402 -16.40 -3.88 -8.52
CA GLN A 402 -16.39 -2.46 -8.86
C GLN A 402 -16.95 -2.06 -10.23
N CYS A 403 -16.85 -2.89 -11.27
CA CYS A 403 -17.21 -2.46 -12.61
C CYS A 403 -18.70 -2.64 -12.99
N GLY A 404 -19.54 -3.10 -12.07
CA GLY A 404 -21.00 -3.09 -12.23
C GLY A 404 -21.67 -1.80 -11.74
N ARG A 405 -23.01 -1.82 -11.61
CA ARG A 405 -23.81 -0.75 -10.97
C ARG A 405 -23.55 -0.60 -9.45
N GLY A 406 -22.52 -1.26 -8.92
CA GLY A 406 -22.21 -1.37 -7.48
C GLY A 406 -21.57 -0.13 -6.87
N ASN A 407 -21.05 0.81 -7.69
CA ASN A 407 -20.57 2.12 -7.24
C ASN A 407 -19.70 2.10 -5.98
N LEU A 408 -18.72 1.19 -5.84
CA LEU A 408 -17.83 1.09 -4.67
C LEU A 408 -18.54 0.75 -3.34
N HIS A 409 -19.73 0.15 -3.42
CA HIS A 409 -20.46 -0.36 -2.26
C HIS A 409 -19.80 -1.64 -1.73
N LEU A 410 -19.47 -1.66 -0.44
CA LEU A 410 -18.89 -2.84 0.22
C LEU A 410 -20.01 -3.81 0.60
N GLY A 411 -20.18 -4.89 -0.16
CA GLY A 411 -21.23 -5.86 0.09
C GLY A 411 -21.44 -6.82 -1.08
N GLN A 412 -22.40 -7.72 -0.96
CA GLN A 412 -22.70 -8.65 -2.04
C GLN A 412 -22.98 -7.88 -3.36
N PRO A 413 -22.46 -8.33 -4.51
CA PRO A 413 -21.87 -9.66 -4.75
C PRO A 413 -20.37 -9.80 -4.49
N ASP A 414 -19.74 -8.90 -3.72
CA ASP A 414 -18.32 -9.01 -3.38
C ASP A 414 -17.95 -10.39 -2.82
N GLU A 415 -16.84 -10.95 -3.32
CA GLU A 415 -16.48 -12.34 -3.10
C GLU A 415 -15.51 -12.55 -1.93
N LEU A 416 -14.93 -11.45 -1.44
CA LEU A 416 -13.99 -11.47 -0.33
C LEU A 416 -14.63 -10.82 0.90
N VAL A 417 -14.61 -11.58 1.99
CA VAL A 417 -15.14 -11.16 3.30
C VAL A 417 -14.04 -11.21 4.33
N GLY A 418 -14.07 -10.29 5.30
CA GLY A 418 -13.16 -10.33 6.43
C GLY A 418 -13.43 -11.54 7.33
N ALA A 419 -12.39 -12.34 7.60
CA ALA A 419 -12.51 -13.57 8.39
C ALA A 419 -12.98 -13.28 9.83
N GLY A 420 -12.56 -12.14 10.41
CA GLY A 420 -12.95 -11.76 11.77
C GLY A 420 -14.42 -11.39 11.88
N SER A 421 -14.98 -10.64 10.93
CA SER A 421 -16.39 -10.25 10.91
C SER A 421 -17.28 -11.44 10.62
N LEU A 422 -16.87 -12.34 9.72
CA LEU A 422 -17.53 -13.62 9.50
C LEU A 422 -17.60 -14.43 10.79
N ALA A 423 -16.47 -14.63 11.46
CA ALA A 423 -16.43 -15.37 12.73
C ALA A 423 -17.28 -14.70 13.82
N ARG A 424 -17.20 -13.38 13.99
CA ARG A 424 -18.06 -12.63 14.94
C ARG A 424 -19.55 -12.76 14.65
N ASN A 425 -19.94 -12.84 13.37
CA ASN A 425 -21.34 -13.00 13.01
C ASN A 425 -21.81 -14.45 13.19
N LEU A 426 -20.94 -15.44 12.99
CA LEU A 426 -21.22 -16.84 13.28
C LEU A 426 -21.37 -17.09 14.79
N THR A 427 -20.54 -16.49 15.64
CA THR A 427 -20.70 -16.61 17.11
C THR A 427 -21.99 -15.96 17.64
N ARG A 428 -22.58 -15.02 16.89
CA ARG A 428 -23.89 -14.44 17.20
C ARG A 428 -25.06 -15.27 16.66
N ALA A 429 -24.84 -16.02 15.58
CA ALA A 429 -25.87 -16.82 14.93
C ALA A 429 -26.04 -18.21 15.57
N PHE A 430 -24.97 -18.77 16.13
CA PHE A 430 -24.95 -20.08 16.78
C PHE A 430 -24.76 -19.92 18.29
N GLU A 431 -25.54 -20.64 19.10
CA GLU A 431 -25.46 -20.61 20.56
C GLU A 431 -24.13 -21.20 21.06
N PRO A 432 -23.58 -20.74 22.20
CA PRO A 432 -22.45 -21.41 22.83
C PRO A 432 -22.74 -22.88 23.12
N GLY A 433 -21.91 -23.78 22.57
CA GLY A 433 -22.10 -25.22 22.69
C GLY A 433 -23.11 -25.81 21.69
N ASP A 434 -23.37 -25.13 20.58
CA ASP A 434 -24.12 -25.68 19.46
C ASP A 434 -23.57 -27.06 19.02
N VAL A 435 -24.47 -27.93 18.56
CA VAL A 435 -24.17 -29.35 18.31
C VAL A 435 -23.18 -29.56 17.18
N ASP A 436 -23.08 -28.62 16.25
CA ASP A 436 -22.16 -28.64 15.11
C ASP A 436 -20.80 -27.99 15.43
N GLY A 437 -20.67 -27.34 16.58
CA GLY A 437 -19.43 -26.71 17.05
C GLY A 437 -19.07 -25.39 16.37
N VAL A 438 -19.99 -24.76 15.64
CA VAL A 438 -19.72 -23.54 14.84
C VAL A 438 -19.31 -22.37 15.74
N ASN A 439 -19.99 -22.17 16.87
CA ASN A 439 -19.67 -21.08 17.79
C ASN A 439 -18.25 -21.23 18.37
N ALA A 440 -17.86 -22.46 18.72
CA ALA A 440 -16.53 -22.75 19.27
C ALA A 440 -15.44 -22.53 18.23
N ALA A 441 -15.61 -23.07 17.02
CA ALA A 441 -14.63 -22.92 15.93
C ALA A 441 -14.49 -21.46 15.49
N ALA A 442 -15.59 -20.70 15.45
CA ALA A 442 -15.54 -19.27 15.13
C ALA A 442 -14.81 -18.46 16.22
N ASN A 443 -14.98 -18.80 17.50
CA ASN A 443 -14.20 -18.18 18.59
C ASN A 443 -12.71 -18.53 18.53
N GLU A 444 -12.35 -19.74 18.11
CA GLU A 444 -10.97 -20.14 17.87
C GLU A 444 -10.34 -19.32 16.73
N LEU A 445 -11.08 -19.12 15.63
CA LEU A 445 -10.63 -18.25 14.53
C LEU A 445 -10.42 -16.80 15.01
N LEU A 446 -11.32 -16.26 15.85
CA LEU A 446 -11.11 -14.94 16.45
C LEU A 446 -9.88 -14.87 17.35
N THR A 447 -9.59 -15.94 18.08
CA THR A 447 -8.43 -16.03 18.98
C THR A 447 -7.13 -16.02 18.19
N THR A 448 -7.06 -16.77 17.09
CA THR A 448 -5.87 -16.79 16.21
C THR A 448 -5.68 -15.48 15.46
N LEU A 449 -6.76 -14.84 14.99
CA LEU A 449 -6.73 -13.53 14.33
C LEU A 449 -6.27 -12.40 15.25
N ALA A 450 -6.33 -12.55 16.58
CA ALA A 450 -5.84 -11.56 17.53
C ALA A 450 -4.31 -11.34 17.45
N ALA A 451 -3.57 -12.23 16.79
CA ALA A 451 -2.15 -12.05 16.50
C ALA A 451 -1.88 -11.10 15.32
N VAL A 452 -2.90 -10.70 14.55
CA VAL A 452 -2.79 -9.76 13.44
C VAL A 452 -2.91 -8.34 13.97
N HIS A 453 -1.90 -7.50 13.70
CA HIS A 453 -1.86 -6.11 14.15
C HIS A 453 -2.27 -5.19 13.01
N SER A 454 -3.28 -4.35 13.23
CA SER A 454 -3.86 -3.53 12.18
C SER A 454 -4.13 -2.10 12.61
N LEU A 455 -4.20 -1.24 11.59
CA LEU A 455 -4.73 0.11 11.70
C LEU A 455 -5.79 0.29 10.63
N ALA A 456 -6.91 0.87 11.01
CA ALA A 456 -8.06 1.08 10.15
C ALA A 456 -8.42 2.57 10.09
N ARG A 457 -8.80 3.02 8.89
CA ARG A 457 -9.40 4.32 8.67
C ARG A 457 -10.68 4.16 7.88
N THR A 458 -11.79 4.55 8.50
CA THR A 458 -13.11 4.60 7.87
C THR A 458 -13.37 5.97 7.26
N GLY A 459 -14.21 6.06 6.23
CA GLY A 459 -14.42 7.33 5.55
C GLY A 459 -15.21 7.23 4.25
N ARG A 460 -15.20 8.33 3.48
CA ARG A 460 -15.88 8.42 2.19
C ARG A 460 -14.80 8.52 1.11
N PRO A 461 -14.55 7.46 0.33
CA PRO A 461 -13.44 7.45 -0.61
C PRO A 461 -13.60 8.57 -1.65
N SER A 462 -12.52 9.27 -1.99
CA SER A 462 -12.56 10.38 -2.96
C SER A 462 -13.07 9.97 -4.34
N ILE A 463 -12.90 8.70 -4.69
CA ILE A 463 -13.35 8.08 -5.94
C ILE A 463 -14.84 7.69 -5.92
N ALA A 464 -15.49 7.65 -4.75
CA ALA A 464 -16.94 7.54 -4.59
C ALA A 464 -17.40 8.21 -3.28
N PRO A 465 -17.51 9.55 -3.25
CA PRO A 465 -17.81 10.29 -2.03
C PRO A 465 -19.20 9.96 -1.45
N ASP A 466 -20.12 9.43 -2.26
CA ASP A 466 -21.44 9.00 -1.82
C ASP A 466 -21.41 7.69 -1.01
N GLN A 467 -20.36 6.88 -1.18
CA GLN A 467 -20.15 5.68 -0.38
C GLN A 467 -19.50 6.00 0.96
N PHE A 468 -19.79 5.16 1.95
CA PHE A 468 -19.08 5.16 3.23
C PHE A 468 -18.47 3.80 3.48
N TRP A 469 -17.16 3.76 3.65
CA TRP A 469 -16.41 2.54 3.95
C TRP A 469 -16.11 2.49 5.44
N ASN A 470 -16.70 1.51 6.12
CA ASN A 470 -16.52 1.20 7.53
C ASN A 470 -15.83 -0.16 7.73
N TYR A 471 -14.98 -0.54 6.79
CA TYR A 471 -14.23 -1.79 6.83
C TYR A 471 -13.07 -1.68 7.82
N GLU A 472 -12.96 -2.62 8.74
CA GLU A 472 -11.94 -2.68 9.81
C GLU A 472 -11.33 -4.08 9.97
N ASP A 473 -11.77 -5.06 9.18
CA ASP A 473 -11.23 -6.41 9.21
C ASP A 473 -9.81 -6.51 8.63
N THR A 474 -9.14 -7.64 8.89
CA THR A 474 -7.76 -7.87 8.42
C THR A 474 -7.71 -8.91 7.31
N LEU A 475 -7.51 -10.18 7.63
CA LEU A 475 -7.40 -11.24 6.63
C LEU A 475 -8.75 -11.50 5.97
N THR A 476 -8.77 -11.47 4.63
CA THR A 476 -9.93 -11.86 3.84
C THR A 476 -9.90 -13.35 3.47
N VAL A 477 -11.09 -13.94 3.38
CA VAL A 477 -11.34 -15.28 2.83
C VAL A 477 -12.45 -15.17 1.80
N VAL A 478 -12.62 -16.19 0.94
CA VAL A 478 -13.77 -16.21 0.04
C VAL A 478 -15.07 -16.42 0.79
N ALA A 479 -16.05 -15.57 0.50
CA ALA A 479 -17.32 -15.53 1.18
C ALA A 479 -18.24 -16.70 0.78
N PRO A 480 -18.97 -17.32 1.73
CA PRO A 480 -20.12 -18.16 1.41
C PRO A 480 -21.30 -17.25 1.08
N LEU A 481 -21.40 -16.83 -0.19
CA LEU A 481 -22.44 -15.91 -0.66
C LEU A 481 -23.83 -16.53 -0.52
N LEU A 482 -24.86 -15.69 -0.36
CA LEU A 482 -26.23 -16.17 -0.13
C LEU A 482 -26.70 -17.13 -1.22
N LYS A 483 -27.24 -18.28 -0.80
CA LYS A 483 -27.95 -19.28 -1.62
C LYS A 483 -29.30 -18.79 -2.18
N ARG A 484 -29.49 -17.49 -2.43
CA ARG A 484 -30.61 -17.12 -3.29
C ARG A 484 -30.40 -17.89 -4.58
N ALA A 485 -31.41 -18.61 -5.03
CA ALA A 485 -31.36 -19.43 -6.23
C ALA A 485 -31.14 -18.52 -7.45
N MET A 486 -29.92 -18.01 -7.57
CA MET A 486 -29.43 -17.34 -8.76
C MET A 486 -29.25 -18.46 -9.75
N THR A 487 -30.10 -18.45 -10.77
CA THR A 487 -29.90 -19.26 -11.95
C THR A 487 -28.49 -19.01 -12.48
N HIS A 488 -27.90 -20.00 -13.18
CA HIS A 488 -26.62 -19.81 -13.87
C HIS A 488 -26.61 -18.52 -14.70
N ARG A 489 -27.75 -18.15 -15.28
CA ARG A 489 -27.95 -16.88 -16.00
C ARG A 489 -27.84 -15.64 -15.10
N GLU A 490 -28.41 -15.67 -13.91
CA GLU A 490 -28.31 -14.56 -12.94
C GLU A 490 -26.89 -14.44 -12.38
N MET A 491 -26.20 -15.55 -12.12
CA MET A 491 -24.78 -15.52 -11.78
C MET A 491 -23.96 -14.91 -12.93
N VAL A 492 -24.26 -15.29 -14.19
CA VAL A 492 -23.57 -14.77 -15.40
C VAL A 492 -23.88 -13.28 -15.57
N GLN A 493 -25.11 -12.84 -15.28
CA GLN A 493 -25.53 -11.45 -15.38
C GLN A 493 -25.06 -10.58 -14.20
N ALA A 494 -24.82 -11.17 -13.04
CA ALA A 494 -24.35 -10.49 -11.83
C ALA A 494 -22.83 -10.61 -11.61
N ASN A 495 -22.12 -11.29 -12.51
CA ASN A 495 -20.67 -11.49 -12.50
C ASN A 495 -20.13 -12.11 -11.19
N VAL A 496 -20.88 -13.00 -10.55
CA VAL A 496 -20.52 -13.67 -9.28
C VAL A 496 -19.84 -15.01 -9.57
N TRP A 497 -18.50 -15.10 -9.56
CA TRP A 497 -17.79 -16.25 -10.14
C TRP A 497 -16.38 -16.55 -9.58
N ARG A 498 -16.18 -16.88 -8.29
CA ARG A 498 -14.85 -17.41 -7.86
C ARG A 498 -14.79 -18.49 -6.80
N ALA A 499 -15.86 -19.22 -6.52
CA ALA A 499 -15.72 -20.38 -5.62
C ALA A 499 -14.89 -21.54 -6.23
N SER A 500 -14.22 -21.34 -7.37
CA SER A 500 -13.85 -22.42 -8.29
C SER A 500 -12.38 -22.45 -8.73
N VAL A 501 -11.52 -21.53 -8.25
CA VAL A 501 -10.05 -21.66 -8.31
C VAL A 501 -9.47 -22.52 -7.18
N TYR A 502 -10.32 -23.01 -6.28
CA TYR A 502 -9.94 -23.80 -5.12
C TYR A 502 -10.16 -25.29 -5.35
N ARG A 503 -9.18 -25.92 -5.97
CA ARG A 503 -9.05 -27.37 -5.94
C ARG A 503 -7.68 -27.68 -5.40
N GLU A 504 -7.62 -28.70 -4.55
CA GLU A 504 -6.37 -29.34 -4.09
C GLU A 504 -5.49 -29.82 -5.26
N THR A 505 -6.07 -30.03 -6.46
CA THR A 505 -5.39 -30.59 -7.62
C THR A 505 -5.39 -29.65 -8.83
N ALA A 506 -4.23 -29.57 -9.47
CA ALA A 506 -3.97 -28.92 -10.74
C ALA A 506 -3.14 -29.86 -11.66
N PRO A 507 -3.18 -29.73 -13.00
CA PRO A 507 -3.88 -28.68 -13.75
C PRO A 507 -5.41 -28.88 -13.74
N MET A 508 -6.15 -27.78 -13.80
CA MET A 508 -7.62 -27.80 -13.90
C MET A 508 -8.14 -26.85 -14.97
N SER A 509 -9.17 -27.30 -15.70
CA SER A 509 -9.84 -26.44 -16.69
C SER A 509 -10.78 -25.46 -16.00
N ALA A 510 -10.63 -24.19 -16.35
CA ALA A 510 -11.50 -23.10 -15.94
C ALA A 510 -12.10 -22.36 -17.14
N ILE A 511 -13.30 -21.84 -16.99
CA ILE A 511 -13.98 -20.98 -17.95
C ILE A 511 -13.46 -19.54 -17.78
N LEU A 512 -13.33 -18.80 -18.89
CA LEU A 512 -13.01 -17.38 -18.84
C LEU A 512 -14.23 -16.55 -18.45
N ALA A 513 -14.16 -15.78 -17.35
CA ALA A 513 -15.30 -14.97 -16.89
C ALA A 513 -15.75 -13.95 -17.96
N GLY A 514 -14.78 -13.33 -18.66
CA GLY A 514 -15.05 -12.37 -19.73
C GLY A 514 -15.53 -13.01 -21.04
N ASN A 515 -15.26 -14.30 -21.24
CA ASN A 515 -15.72 -15.06 -22.40
C ASN A 515 -16.08 -16.51 -22.01
N PRO A 516 -17.32 -16.75 -21.53
CA PRO A 516 -17.70 -18.07 -21.00
C PRO A 516 -17.69 -19.23 -22.01
N SER A 517 -17.43 -18.95 -23.29
CA SER A 517 -17.26 -19.96 -24.34
C SER A 517 -15.83 -20.51 -24.45
N GLN A 518 -14.88 -19.86 -23.77
CA GLN A 518 -13.47 -20.24 -23.75
C GLN A 518 -13.08 -20.82 -22.40
N THR A 519 -12.04 -21.66 -22.43
CA THR A 519 -11.45 -22.25 -21.24
C THR A 519 -9.95 -21.95 -21.19
N ALA A 520 -9.43 -21.79 -19.98
CA ALA A 520 -8.00 -21.75 -19.70
C ALA A 520 -7.62 -22.84 -18.69
N THR A 521 -6.34 -23.20 -18.65
CA THR A 521 -5.81 -24.20 -17.73
C THR A 521 -5.19 -23.48 -16.55
N VAL A 522 -5.76 -23.64 -15.35
CA VAL A 522 -5.06 -23.27 -14.12
C VAL A 522 -4.00 -24.34 -13.85
N THR A 523 -2.73 -23.94 -13.74
CA THR A 523 -1.59 -24.87 -13.72
C THR A 523 -1.15 -25.24 -12.31
N SER A 524 -1.52 -24.45 -11.30
CA SER A 524 -1.19 -24.67 -9.90
C SER A 524 -2.41 -24.53 -8.99
N ALA A 525 -2.36 -25.23 -7.86
CA ALA A 525 -3.33 -25.07 -6.77
C ALA A 525 -2.67 -24.24 -5.67
N PHE A 526 -3.45 -23.41 -4.98
CA PHE A 526 -2.98 -22.71 -3.77
C PHE A 526 -2.66 -23.72 -2.67
N VAL A 527 -1.58 -23.48 -1.92
CA VAL A 527 -1.16 -24.33 -0.80
C VAL A 527 -2.26 -24.41 0.26
N LEU A 528 -3.00 -23.33 0.52
CA LEU A 528 -4.12 -23.37 1.47
C LEU A 528 -5.28 -24.25 1.00
N ALA A 529 -5.49 -24.38 -0.32
CA ALA A 529 -6.50 -25.30 -0.86
C ALA A 529 -6.05 -26.77 -0.81
N GLN A 530 -4.76 -27.03 -0.58
CA GLN A 530 -4.21 -28.38 -0.39
C GLN A 530 -4.17 -28.76 1.11
N ASP A 531 -3.80 -27.82 1.96
CA ASP A 531 -3.63 -28.04 3.40
C ASP A 531 -4.93 -27.83 4.19
N GLY A 532 -5.83 -26.98 3.70
CA GLY A 532 -7.00 -26.50 4.40
C GLY A 532 -8.30 -27.21 4.01
N ARG A 533 -9.40 -26.80 4.66
CA ARG A 533 -10.76 -27.35 4.41
C ARG A 533 -11.81 -26.30 4.04
N TRP A 534 -11.40 -25.04 3.90
CA TRP A 534 -12.33 -23.94 3.61
C TRP A 534 -12.97 -24.09 2.22
N ASP A 535 -12.18 -24.52 1.25
CA ASP A 535 -12.63 -24.78 -0.11
C ASP A 535 -13.57 -25.97 -0.22
N ASP A 536 -13.38 -27.02 0.60
CA ASP A 536 -14.32 -28.14 0.72
C ASP A 536 -15.70 -27.66 1.16
N PHE A 537 -15.73 -26.82 2.21
CA PHE A 537 -16.96 -26.19 2.67
C PHE A 537 -17.60 -25.35 1.57
N LEU A 538 -16.84 -24.46 0.92
CA LEU A 538 -17.37 -23.63 -0.16
C LEU A 538 -17.92 -24.50 -1.31
N ARG A 539 -17.21 -25.57 -1.69
CA ARG A 539 -17.65 -26.50 -2.74
C ARG A 539 -18.99 -27.16 -2.40
N GLY A 540 -19.19 -27.57 -1.15
CA GLY A 540 -20.47 -28.10 -0.66
C GLY A 540 -21.55 -27.02 -0.51
N TRP A 541 -21.16 -25.79 -0.19
CA TRP A 541 -22.06 -24.64 -0.04
C TRP A 541 -22.74 -24.28 -1.37
N TYR A 542 -22.03 -24.30 -2.49
CA TYR A 542 -22.63 -23.98 -3.79
C TYR A 542 -23.27 -25.24 -4.42
N THR A 543 -24.60 -25.26 -4.51
CA THR A 543 -25.42 -26.44 -4.83
C THR A 543 -25.35 -26.93 -6.29
N ASN A 544 -24.72 -26.18 -7.19
CA ASN A 544 -24.39 -26.59 -8.55
C ASN A 544 -22.88 -26.79 -8.65
N PRO A 545 -22.37 -27.79 -9.41
CA PRO A 545 -20.94 -27.95 -9.62
C PRO A 545 -20.37 -26.63 -10.13
N LEU A 546 -19.53 -26.01 -9.30
CA LEU A 546 -18.84 -24.80 -9.64
C LEU A 546 -17.80 -25.14 -10.69
N THR A 547 -18.11 -24.81 -11.95
CA THR A 547 -17.08 -24.83 -12.97
C THR A 547 -15.99 -23.84 -12.55
N PRO A 548 -14.70 -24.26 -12.50
CA PRO A 548 -13.59 -23.34 -12.32
C PRO A 548 -13.76 -22.16 -13.26
N THR A 549 -13.60 -20.96 -12.75
CA THR A 549 -13.71 -19.73 -13.52
C THR A 549 -12.49 -18.92 -13.19
N VAL A 550 -11.75 -18.53 -14.22
CA VAL A 550 -10.75 -17.48 -14.08
C VAL A 550 -11.26 -16.29 -14.86
N GLY A 551 -11.33 -15.16 -14.19
CA GLY A 551 -11.45 -13.87 -14.81
C GLY A 551 -10.46 -12.97 -14.15
N VAL A 552 -10.01 -11.92 -14.83
CA VAL A 552 -9.30 -10.88 -14.10
C VAL A 552 -10.33 -9.91 -13.52
N ARG A 553 -10.02 -9.44 -12.31
CA ARG A 553 -10.84 -8.45 -11.62
C ARG A 553 -10.89 -7.21 -12.48
N CYS A 554 -12.05 -6.60 -12.51
CA CYS A 554 -12.16 -5.31 -13.10
C CYS A 554 -11.66 -4.29 -12.06
N HIS A 555 -10.39 -3.91 -12.17
CA HIS A 555 -9.84 -2.75 -11.48
C HIS A 555 -10.41 -1.48 -12.10
N TYR A 556 -10.87 -0.58 -11.26
CA TYR A 556 -11.17 0.78 -11.67
C TYR A 556 -9.93 1.44 -12.21
N MET A 557 -10.01 1.79 -13.49
CA MET A 557 -9.38 3.00 -13.94
C MET A 557 -10.06 4.15 -13.20
N PRO A 558 -9.33 4.98 -12.42
CA PRO A 558 -9.82 6.33 -12.18
C PRO A 558 -10.26 6.90 -13.52
N PRO A 559 -11.41 7.61 -13.59
CA PRO A 559 -11.74 8.34 -14.80
C PRO A 559 -10.46 9.08 -15.16
N ALA A 560 -9.97 8.84 -16.37
CA ALA A 560 -8.74 9.47 -16.83
C ALA A 560 -8.83 10.90 -16.33
N ILE A 561 -7.84 11.34 -15.53
CA ILE A 561 -7.68 12.77 -15.36
C ILE A 561 -7.67 13.23 -16.81
N VAL A 562 -8.71 13.98 -17.21
CA VAL A 562 -8.82 14.49 -18.55
C VAL A 562 -7.71 15.51 -18.65
N ARG A 563 -6.50 15.01 -18.82
CA ARG A 563 -5.45 15.69 -19.53
C ARG A 563 -5.99 15.63 -20.94
N GLY A 564 -6.85 16.60 -21.25
CA GLY A 564 -7.02 16.98 -22.64
C GLY A 564 -5.63 17.07 -23.25
N THR A 565 -5.52 16.79 -24.54
CA THR A 565 -4.34 17.18 -25.32
C THR A 565 -3.89 18.54 -24.80
N ILE A 566 -2.65 18.68 -24.32
CA ILE A 566 -2.17 19.96 -23.83
C ILE A 566 -2.28 20.92 -25.01
N THR A 567 -3.35 21.71 -25.02
CA THR A 567 -3.66 22.66 -26.10
C THR A 567 -2.79 23.91 -25.96
N GLU A 568 -2.43 24.23 -24.72
CA GLU A 568 -1.53 25.32 -24.36
C GLU A 568 -0.88 25.07 -23.00
N THR A 569 0.22 25.77 -22.72
CA THR A 569 0.86 25.81 -21.40
C THR A 569 0.72 27.21 -20.84
N LEU A 570 0.07 27.35 -19.68
CA LEU A 570 -0.03 28.61 -18.97
C LEU A 570 1.23 28.81 -18.10
N ALA A 571 1.88 29.96 -18.20
CA ALA A 571 3.01 30.27 -17.33
C ALA A 571 2.48 30.75 -15.97
N LEU A 572 2.85 30.04 -14.91
CA LEU A 572 2.47 30.32 -13.53
C LEU A 572 3.61 31.03 -12.80
N THR A 573 3.32 32.14 -12.13
CA THR A 573 4.24 32.83 -11.23
C THR A 573 3.63 32.87 -9.83
N ILE A 574 4.47 32.59 -8.83
CA ILE A 574 4.07 32.60 -7.43
C ILE A 574 4.86 33.71 -6.74
N ALA A 575 4.15 34.58 -6.03
CA ALA A 575 4.69 35.64 -5.20
C ALA A 575 4.10 35.56 -3.78
N GLU A 576 4.83 36.05 -2.79
CA GLU A 576 4.28 36.21 -1.45
C GLU A 576 3.28 37.37 -1.46
N GLY A 577 2.08 37.12 -0.91
CA GLY A 577 1.02 38.11 -0.81
C GLY A 577 1.45 39.29 0.05
N SER A 578 1.22 40.51 -0.45
CA SER A 578 1.78 41.72 0.15
C SER A 578 0.99 42.29 1.35
N ASP A 579 -0.13 41.69 1.77
CA ASP A 579 -0.96 42.27 2.85
C ASP A 579 -1.92 41.28 3.54
N PRO A 580 -1.75 40.95 4.86
CA PRO A 580 -0.61 41.26 5.72
C PRO A 580 0.56 40.28 5.46
N PRO A 581 1.81 40.67 5.76
CA PRO A 581 3.00 39.84 5.55
C PRO A 581 3.13 38.79 6.67
N SER A 582 2.29 37.77 6.66
CA SER A 582 2.42 36.60 7.56
C SER A 582 3.05 35.39 6.90
N GLY A 583 3.32 35.42 5.58
CA GLY A 583 3.75 34.24 4.81
C GLY A 583 2.64 33.19 4.63
N GLU A 584 1.40 33.51 5.04
CA GLU A 584 0.26 32.58 4.98
C GLU A 584 -0.55 32.71 3.68
N ILE A 585 -0.29 33.74 2.87
CA ILE A 585 -1.00 34.01 1.61
C ILE A 585 0.00 34.00 0.46
N LEU A 586 -0.17 33.07 -0.47
CA LEU A 586 0.52 33.06 -1.75
C LEU A 586 -0.35 33.74 -2.80
N THR A 587 0.22 34.73 -3.50
CA THR A 587 -0.37 35.26 -4.73
C THR A 587 0.11 34.41 -5.89
N ILE A 588 -0.82 33.90 -6.65
CA ILE A 588 -0.55 33.05 -7.81
C ILE A 588 -1.11 33.79 -9.02
N ASP A 589 -0.23 34.12 -9.95
CA ASP A 589 -0.58 34.74 -11.23
C ASP A 589 -0.29 33.74 -12.36
N TRP A 590 -1.09 33.76 -13.42
CA TRP A 590 -0.81 32.98 -14.61
C TRP A 590 -1.17 33.72 -15.89
N THR A 591 -0.54 33.33 -16.99
CA THR A 591 -0.94 33.82 -18.31
C THR A 591 -2.35 33.34 -18.65
N ALA A 592 -3.19 34.24 -19.17
CA ALA A 592 -4.53 33.89 -19.58
C ALA A 592 -4.56 32.85 -20.70
N THR A 593 -5.59 32.01 -20.72
CA THR A 593 -5.85 31.04 -21.79
C THR A 593 -6.08 31.72 -23.12
N THR A 594 -5.54 31.15 -24.19
CA THR A 594 -5.81 31.52 -25.59
C THR A 594 -6.84 30.59 -26.25
N VAL A 595 -7.26 29.55 -25.54
CA VAL A 595 -8.19 28.52 -26.00
C VAL A 595 -9.63 29.05 -25.87
N THR A 596 -10.28 29.26 -27.01
CA THR A 596 -11.58 29.97 -27.10
C THR A 596 -12.77 29.19 -26.53
N ASP A 597 -12.64 27.89 -26.36
CA ASP A 597 -13.66 26.99 -25.79
C ASP A 597 -13.35 26.59 -24.34
N ALA A 598 -12.33 27.17 -23.72
CA ALA A 598 -12.11 27.05 -22.29
C ALA A 598 -13.29 27.68 -21.52
N THR A 599 -13.66 27.10 -20.38
CA THR A 599 -14.78 27.59 -19.55
C THR A 599 -14.34 28.18 -18.22
N ASP A 600 -13.29 27.61 -17.61
CA ASP A 600 -12.83 27.94 -16.26
C ASP A 600 -11.34 27.62 -16.09
N TYR A 601 -10.66 28.32 -15.18
CA TYR A 601 -9.36 27.91 -14.66
C TYR A 601 -9.53 26.98 -13.47
N TRP A 602 -8.74 25.90 -13.43
CA TRP A 602 -8.68 25.00 -12.29
C TRP A 602 -7.30 25.11 -11.65
N LEU A 603 -7.24 25.63 -10.43
CA LEU A 603 -6.02 25.73 -9.66
C LEU A 603 -5.83 24.44 -8.88
N TYR A 604 -4.79 23.70 -9.20
CA TYR A 604 -4.41 22.48 -8.48
C TYR A 604 -3.24 22.75 -7.55
N VAL A 605 -3.32 22.21 -6.33
CA VAL A 605 -2.22 22.21 -5.37
C VAL A 605 -1.82 20.77 -5.06
N ARG A 606 -0.52 20.52 -4.92
CA ARG A 606 0.00 19.25 -4.40
C ARG A 606 0.89 19.55 -3.21
N PRO A 607 0.44 19.29 -1.97
CA PRO A 607 1.28 19.36 -0.80
C PRO A 607 2.58 18.57 -1.00
N ALA A 608 3.69 19.04 -0.42
CA ALA A 608 5.00 18.43 -0.61
C ALA A 608 5.06 16.94 -0.18
N ASP A 609 4.15 16.53 0.69
CA ASP A 609 3.98 15.18 1.21
C ASP A 609 2.80 14.41 0.58
N SER A 610 2.06 15.01 -0.36
CA SER A 610 0.99 14.35 -1.13
C SER A 610 1.47 13.93 -2.53
N ILE A 611 0.99 12.78 -3.01
CA ILE A 611 1.18 12.35 -4.40
C ILE A 611 0.04 12.84 -5.31
N GLN A 612 -1.11 13.20 -4.74
CA GLN A 612 -2.30 13.61 -5.46
C GLN A 612 -2.37 15.13 -5.58
N TRP A 613 -2.71 15.60 -6.78
CA TRP A 613 -3.12 16.99 -7.00
C TRP A 613 -4.55 17.16 -6.50
N GLN A 614 -4.79 18.22 -5.73
CA GLN A 614 -6.09 18.59 -5.21
C GLN A 614 -6.55 19.86 -5.92
N VAL A 615 -7.83 19.95 -6.28
CA VAL A 615 -8.41 21.21 -6.75
C VAL A 615 -8.49 22.16 -5.56
N LEU A 616 -7.68 23.22 -5.59
CA LEU A 616 -7.71 24.29 -4.60
C LEU A 616 -8.86 25.25 -4.89
N ALA A 617 -9.07 25.57 -6.17
CA ALA A 617 -10.14 26.44 -6.62
C ALA A 617 -10.51 26.17 -8.10
N THR A 618 -11.76 26.43 -8.45
CA THR A 618 -12.22 26.61 -9.83
C THR A 618 -12.63 28.07 -9.99
N LEU A 619 -12.01 28.76 -10.94
CA LEU A 619 -12.14 30.20 -11.16
C LEU A 619 -12.72 30.44 -12.56
N PRO A 620 -13.65 31.39 -12.74
CA PRO A 620 -14.12 31.76 -14.07
C PRO A 620 -12.96 32.36 -14.89
N LEU A 621 -13.10 32.37 -16.22
CA LEU A 621 -12.11 33.00 -17.12
C LEU A 621 -12.07 34.54 -17.05
N THR A 622 -12.94 35.16 -16.26
CA THR A 622 -13.18 36.62 -16.20
C THR A 622 -12.49 37.30 -15.05
#